data_AF-A0A931KSQ0-F1
#
_entry.id   AF-A0A931KSQ0-F1
#
_cell.length_a   1.000
_cell.length_b   1.000
_cell.length_c   1.000
_cell.angle_alpha   90.00
_cell.angle_beta   90.00
_cell.angle_gamma   90.00
#
_symmetry.space_group_name_H-M   'P 1'
#
loop_
_entity.id
_entity.type
_entity.pdbx_description
1 polymer ?
#
loop_
_entity_poly.entity_id
_entity_poly.type
_entity_poly.pdbx_seq_one_letter_code
_entity_poly.pdbx_strand_id
1 'polypeptide(L)'
;MRTIILTFLLTGMLFACKDKNPEAIKPLCENPCLSDTLKFTILNPFEPYVKIIPTNCLADSVVWSHKKLENRRKIHLSTFMESILALGDSSFRCYIKDTSYAYLVFNDCTTRRGYWLKLPFNKADAMEKSVSAINSIDPRYKVEDGLICYKSNNTIYVEEMMTGKKATVEVEKPKLEYNKMYEIIDSVHVTRNRIFMNLKDGKDVIPLEKTISLQ
;
A
#
# COMPACT_ATOMS: atom_id res chain seq x y z
N MET A 1 20.46 59.08 -51.70
CA MET A 1 19.55 58.18 -52.46
C MET A 1 19.61 56.81 -51.80
N ARG A 2 18.45 56.23 -51.49
CA ARG A 2 18.20 55.20 -50.48
C ARG A 2 18.88 53.85 -50.75
N THR A 3 19.49 53.29 -49.70
CA THR A 3 20.06 51.95 -49.59
C THR A 3 18.97 50.86 -49.53
N ILE A 4 19.13 49.79 -50.31
CA ILE A 4 18.25 48.62 -50.36
C ILE A 4 18.60 47.67 -49.20
N ILE A 5 17.63 47.34 -48.34
CA ILE A 5 17.77 46.32 -47.29
C ILE A 5 17.10 45.03 -47.78
N LEU A 6 17.90 43.98 -47.87
CA LEU A 6 17.52 42.63 -48.31
C LEU A 6 17.05 41.83 -47.09
N THR A 7 15.76 41.50 -47.01
CA THR A 7 15.16 40.73 -45.92
C THR A 7 15.32 39.22 -46.21
N PHE A 8 16.15 38.54 -45.43
CA PHE A 8 16.28 37.07 -45.45
C PHE A 8 15.16 36.44 -44.62
N LEU A 9 14.26 35.70 -45.25
CA LEU A 9 13.27 34.84 -44.58
C LEU A 9 13.97 33.57 -44.06
N LEU A 10 14.04 33.42 -42.74
CA LEU A 10 14.48 32.21 -42.07
C LEU A 10 13.25 31.36 -41.71
N THR A 11 12.94 30.35 -42.53
CA THR A 11 11.83 29.42 -42.30
C THR A 11 12.26 28.38 -41.26
N GLY A 12 11.89 28.57 -40.00
CA GLY A 12 12.11 27.59 -38.94
C GLY A 12 11.11 26.44 -39.02
N MET A 13 11.57 25.24 -39.38
CA MET A 13 10.81 24.00 -39.15
C MET A 13 10.86 23.68 -37.65
N LEU A 14 9.77 23.95 -36.93
CA LEU A 14 9.55 23.39 -35.60
C LEU A 14 9.05 21.95 -35.75
N PHE A 15 9.96 20.99 -35.55
CA PHE A 15 9.58 19.62 -35.23
C PHE A 15 8.85 19.62 -33.89
N ALA A 16 7.53 19.48 -33.93
CA ALA A 16 6.72 19.23 -32.76
C ALA A 16 6.96 17.78 -32.30
N CYS A 17 7.92 17.57 -31.40
CA CYS A 17 7.98 16.37 -30.59
C CYS A 17 6.71 16.31 -29.72
N LYS A 18 5.78 15.41 -30.07
CA LYS A 18 4.72 14.96 -29.16
C LYS A 18 5.37 14.08 -28.10
N ASP A 19 5.99 14.70 -27.11
CA ASP A 19 6.35 14.00 -25.89
C ASP A 19 5.04 13.62 -25.19
N LYS A 20 4.73 12.33 -25.24
CA LYS A 20 3.72 11.71 -24.38
C LYS A 20 4.25 11.78 -22.97
N ASN A 21 4.02 12.91 -22.30
CA ASN A 21 4.30 13.01 -20.87
C ASN A 21 3.50 11.90 -20.17
N PRO A 22 4.16 11.01 -19.39
CA PRO A 22 3.43 10.03 -18.60
C PRO A 22 2.48 10.76 -17.67
N GLU A 23 1.21 10.36 -17.67
CA GLU A 23 0.17 10.95 -16.85
C GLU A 23 0.59 10.86 -15.37
N ALA A 24 0.67 12.00 -14.69
CA ALA A 24 1.15 12.06 -13.32
C ALA A 24 0.23 11.24 -12.40
N ILE A 25 0.82 10.36 -11.58
CA ILE A 25 0.06 9.55 -10.62
C ILE A 25 -0.66 10.48 -9.65
N LYS A 26 -2.00 10.42 -9.63
CA LYS A 26 -2.79 11.15 -8.64
C LYS A 26 -2.50 10.59 -7.25
N PRO A 27 -2.08 11.43 -6.27
CA PRO A 27 -1.88 11.01 -4.89
C PRO A 27 -3.11 10.30 -4.33
N LEU A 28 -2.88 9.33 -3.44
CA LEU A 28 -3.95 8.61 -2.74
C LEU A 28 -4.61 9.47 -1.65
N CYS A 29 -3.82 10.31 -1.01
CA CYS A 29 -4.26 11.17 0.10
C CYS A 29 -4.28 12.63 -0.34
N GLU A 30 -5.23 13.40 0.18
CA GLU A 30 -5.28 14.85 -0.05
C GLU A 30 -4.12 15.58 0.65
N ASN A 31 -3.79 15.14 1.88
CA ASN A 31 -2.66 15.65 2.66
C ASN A 31 -1.70 14.51 3.04
N PRO A 32 -0.52 14.41 2.42
CA PRO A 32 0.50 13.40 2.73
C PRO A 32 1.41 13.82 3.90
N CYS A 33 0.85 14.48 4.91
CA CYS A 33 1.55 14.86 6.14
C CYS A 33 0.77 14.33 7.35
N LEU A 34 1.35 13.35 8.04
CA LEU A 34 0.85 12.87 9.32
C LEU A 34 1.39 13.78 10.43
N SER A 35 0.52 14.56 11.08
CA SER A 35 0.89 15.48 12.17
C SER A 35 0.50 14.97 13.55
N ASP A 36 -0.60 14.24 13.64
CA ASP A 36 -1.16 13.78 14.91
C ASP A 36 -0.83 12.32 15.20
N THR A 37 -0.73 12.01 16.49
CA THR A 37 -0.57 10.61 16.92
C THR A 37 -1.88 9.87 16.71
N LEU A 38 -1.85 8.83 15.86
CA LEU A 38 -2.98 7.92 15.69
C LEU A 38 -2.93 6.85 16.78
N LYS A 39 -4.09 6.52 17.38
CA LYS A 39 -4.22 5.43 18.35
C LYS A 39 -5.37 4.51 17.93
N PHE A 40 -5.03 3.24 17.75
CA PHE A 40 -5.97 2.15 17.54
C PHE A 40 -6.08 1.33 18.82
N THR A 41 -7.29 0.94 19.20
CA THR A 41 -7.56 0.09 20.36
C THR A 41 -8.87 -0.67 20.14
N ILE A 42 -9.09 -1.72 20.91
CA ILE A 42 -10.33 -2.50 20.92
C ILE A 42 -10.85 -2.59 22.35
N LEU A 43 -12.15 -2.83 22.49
CA LEU A 43 -12.74 -3.13 23.79
C LEU A 43 -12.27 -4.52 24.25
N ASN A 44 -11.36 -4.55 25.23
CA ASN A 44 -10.80 -5.77 25.81
C ASN A 44 -10.28 -5.46 27.23
N PRO A 45 -10.37 -6.38 28.21
CA PRO A 45 -9.92 -6.14 29.58
C PRO A 45 -8.46 -5.69 29.72
N PHE A 46 -7.60 -6.10 28.79
CA PHE A 46 -6.19 -5.71 28.76
C PHE A 46 -5.92 -4.44 27.96
N GLU A 47 -6.92 -3.87 27.29
CA GLU A 47 -6.81 -2.63 26.51
C GLU A 47 -5.57 -2.60 25.59
N PRO A 48 -5.45 -3.57 24.67
CA PRO A 48 -4.39 -3.58 23.68
C PRO A 48 -4.52 -2.35 22.77
N TYR A 49 -3.37 -1.81 22.37
CA TYR A 49 -3.33 -0.64 21.51
C TYR A 49 -2.14 -0.68 20.54
N VAL A 50 -2.32 0.04 19.44
CA VAL A 50 -1.26 0.43 18.50
C VAL A 50 -1.29 1.95 18.37
N LYS A 51 -0.13 2.60 18.46
CA LYS A 51 0.05 4.03 18.26
C LYS A 51 1.01 4.27 17.11
N ILE A 52 0.70 5.27 16.30
CA ILE A 52 1.56 5.76 15.24
C ILE A 52 1.93 7.18 15.62
N ILE A 53 3.22 7.40 15.87
CA ILE A 53 3.76 8.66 16.34
C ILE A 53 4.48 9.31 15.15
N PRO A 54 3.95 10.43 14.64
CA PRO A 54 4.60 11.15 13.56
C PRO A 54 5.79 11.96 14.05
N THR A 55 6.72 12.21 13.13
CA THR A 55 7.79 13.23 13.25
C THR A 55 7.98 13.87 11.88
N ASN A 56 7.99 15.20 11.80
CA ASN A 56 8.22 15.95 10.56
C ASN A 56 7.33 15.50 9.38
N CYS A 57 6.01 15.42 9.57
CA CYS A 57 5.04 14.97 8.57
C CYS A 57 5.12 13.49 8.14
N LEU A 58 5.99 12.68 8.77
CA LEU A 58 6.16 11.26 8.44
C LEU A 58 5.72 10.40 9.63
N ALA A 59 5.20 9.20 9.37
CA ALA A 59 5.03 8.22 10.44
C ALA A 59 6.42 7.69 10.85
N ASP A 60 6.95 8.21 11.96
CA ASP A 60 8.27 7.83 12.45
C ASP A 60 8.22 6.52 13.23
N SER A 61 7.40 6.47 14.27
CA SER A 61 7.43 5.37 15.23
C SER A 61 6.09 4.66 15.34
N VAL A 62 6.10 3.33 15.34
CA VAL A 62 4.94 2.52 15.71
C VAL A 62 5.19 1.91 17.09
N VAL A 63 4.26 2.11 18.01
CA VAL A 63 4.33 1.63 19.40
C VAL A 63 3.10 0.79 19.71
N TRP A 64 3.27 -0.39 20.28
CA TRP A 64 2.13 -1.23 20.66
C TRP A 64 2.36 -1.90 22.02
N SER A 65 1.28 -2.06 22.78
CA SER A 65 1.29 -2.64 24.13
C SER A 65 -0.13 -2.97 24.60
N HIS A 66 -0.25 -3.49 25.82
CA HIS A 66 -1.50 -3.65 26.57
C HIS A 66 -1.24 -3.42 28.07
N LYS A 67 -2.29 -3.27 28.89
CA LYS A 67 -2.20 -2.95 30.34
C LYS A 67 -1.23 -3.85 31.13
N LYS A 68 -1.23 -5.16 30.85
CA LYS A 68 -0.37 -6.13 31.53
C LYS A 68 1.07 -6.24 30.99
N LEU A 69 1.42 -5.45 29.97
CA LEU A 69 2.76 -5.47 29.39
C LEU A 69 3.55 -4.29 29.96
N GLU A 70 4.51 -4.56 30.83
CA GLU A 70 5.34 -3.51 31.47
C GLU A 70 6.15 -2.71 30.45
N ASN A 71 6.65 -3.39 29.40
CA ASN A 71 7.48 -2.78 28.36
C ASN A 71 6.70 -2.67 27.05
N ARG A 72 6.41 -1.43 26.63
CA ARG A 72 5.87 -1.15 25.30
C ARG A 72 6.87 -1.56 24.22
N ARG A 73 6.38 -2.18 23.15
CA ARG A 73 7.19 -2.46 21.95
C ARG A 73 7.19 -1.24 21.03
N LYS A 74 8.29 -1.03 20.32
CA LYS A 74 8.49 0.11 19.41
C LYS A 74 9.32 -0.30 18.19
N ILE A 75 8.95 0.23 17.02
CA ILE A 75 9.78 0.22 15.81
C ILE A 75 9.85 1.64 15.21
N HIS A 76 10.94 1.92 14.50
CA HIS A 76 10.99 3.03 13.54
C HIS A 76 10.48 2.52 12.19
N LEU A 77 9.37 3.08 11.71
CA LEU A 77 8.62 2.55 10.59
C LEU A 77 9.44 2.61 9.30
N SER A 78 10.10 3.74 9.02
CA SER A 78 10.89 3.90 7.80
C SER A 78 12.06 2.92 7.73
N THR A 79 12.77 2.70 8.85
CA THR A 79 13.83 1.70 8.96
C THR A 79 13.27 0.30 8.78
N PHE A 80 12.15 -0.02 9.42
CA PHE A 80 11.56 -1.35 9.33
C PHE A 80 11.00 -1.66 7.94
N MET A 81 10.51 -0.65 7.23
CA MET A 81 9.97 -0.79 5.87
C MET A 81 11.01 -0.55 4.77
N GLU A 82 12.24 -0.13 5.15
CA GLU A 82 13.32 0.21 4.23
C GLU A 82 12.88 1.28 3.20
N SER A 83 12.05 2.23 3.64
CA SER A 83 11.39 3.20 2.77
C SER A 83 10.99 4.46 3.54
N ILE A 84 11.11 5.62 2.89
CA ILE A 84 10.51 6.87 3.39
C ILE A 84 9.05 6.85 2.94
N LEU A 85 8.14 6.99 3.90
CA LEU A 85 6.70 6.82 3.68
C LEU A 85 5.98 8.15 3.86
N ALA A 86 5.41 8.67 2.79
CA ALA A 86 4.51 9.81 2.82
C ALA A 86 3.12 9.31 3.23
N LEU A 87 2.68 9.62 4.45
CA LEU A 87 1.48 9.04 5.06
C LEU A 87 0.54 10.14 5.53
N GLY A 88 -0.76 9.85 5.53
CA GLY A 88 -1.80 10.77 6.00
C GLY A 88 -2.78 10.05 6.93
N ASP A 89 -3.65 10.78 7.61
CA ASP A 89 -4.51 10.20 8.66
C ASP A 89 -5.41 9.06 8.15
N SER A 90 -5.90 9.18 6.92
CA SER A 90 -6.79 8.19 6.29
C SER A 90 -6.07 6.98 5.69
N SER A 91 -4.73 7.00 5.67
CA SER A 91 -3.91 5.99 5.00
C SER A 91 -3.60 4.76 5.85
N PHE A 92 -4.30 4.55 6.97
CA PHE A 92 -4.08 3.43 7.90
C PHE A 92 -5.36 2.67 8.23
N ARG A 93 -5.22 1.37 8.45
CA ARG A 93 -6.22 0.50 9.09
C ARG A 93 -5.50 -0.40 10.08
N CYS A 94 -6.12 -0.65 11.23
CA CYS A 94 -5.54 -1.52 12.23
C CYS A 94 -6.58 -2.56 12.68
N TYR A 95 -6.13 -3.80 12.74
CA TYR A 95 -6.88 -4.93 13.27
C TYR A 95 -6.14 -5.46 14.49
N ILE A 96 -6.79 -5.49 15.65
CA ILE A 96 -6.17 -6.00 16.88
C ILE A 96 -6.89 -7.29 17.26
N LYS A 97 -6.14 -8.39 17.34
CA LYS A 97 -6.61 -9.65 17.92
C LYS A 97 -6.12 -9.71 19.35
N ASP A 98 -7.01 -9.34 20.27
CA ASP A 98 -6.81 -9.42 21.72
C ASP A 98 -5.40 -8.99 22.17
N THR A 99 -4.68 -9.84 22.89
CA THR A 99 -3.28 -9.66 23.30
C THR A 99 -2.33 -10.57 22.50
N SER A 100 -2.79 -11.16 21.39
CA SER A 100 -1.96 -12.00 20.53
C SER A 100 -1.11 -11.13 19.59
N TYR A 101 -1.77 -10.36 18.74
CA TYR A 101 -1.11 -9.50 17.75
C TYR A 101 -2.03 -8.39 17.22
N ALA A 102 -1.43 -7.41 16.55
CA ALA A 102 -2.13 -6.45 15.72
C ALA A 102 -1.63 -6.50 14.26
N TYR A 103 -2.54 -6.43 13.30
CA TYR A 103 -2.20 -6.09 11.92
C TYR A 103 -2.34 -4.57 11.73
N LEU A 104 -1.31 -3.95 11.17
CA LEU A 104 -1.35 -2.56 10.71
C LEU A 104 -1.19 -2.55 9.20
N VAL A 105 -2.19 -2.05 8.48
CA VAL A 105 -2.22 -1.95 7.02
C VAL A 105 -2.22 -0.47 6.65
N PHE A 106 -1.40 -0.08 5.69
CA PHE A 106 -1.31 1.31 5.26
C PHE A 106 -0.83 1.45 3.83
N ASN A 107 -1.05 2.62 3.23
CA ASN A 107 -0.54 2.94 1.90
C ASN A 107 0.27 4.22 1.93
N ASP A 108 1.39 4.23 1.21
CA ASP A 108 2.10 5.46 0.90
C ASP A 108 1.23 6.35 -0.01
N CYS A 109 1.01 7.60 0.39
CA CYS A 109 0.10 8.53 -0.26
C CYS A 109 0.59 8.97 -1.65
N THR A 110 1.90 8.94 -1.89
CA THR A 110 2.50 9.43 -3.15
C THR A 110 2.56 8.33 -4.21
N THR A 111 3.06 7.17 -3.83
CA THR A 111 3.26 6.01 -4.72
C THR A 111 2.06 5.06 -4.73
N ARG A 112 1.13 5.23 -3.77
CA ARG A 112 -0.04 4.38 -3.55
C ARG A 112 0.30 2.94 -3.14
N ARG A 113 1.58 2.64 -2.92
CA ARG A 113 2.05 1.31 -2.53
C ARG A 113 1.43 0.92 -1.19
N GLY A 114 0.84 -0.27 -1.13
CA GLY A 114 0.30 -0.82 0.09
C GLY A 114 1.31 -1.64 0.87
N TYR A 115 1.17 -1.58 2.19
CA TYR A 115 2.00 -2.26 3.16
C TYR A 115 1.13 -2.92 4.23
N TRP A 116 1.64 -3.97 4.84
CA TRP A 116 1.09 -4.48 6.09
C TRP A 116 2.19 -4.92 7.05
N LEU A 117 1.87 -4.86 8.34
CA LEU A 117 2.70 -5.28 9.46
C LEU A 117 1.90 -6.18 10.39
N LYS A 118 2.50 -7.26 10.88
CA LYS A 118 1.98 -8.05 12.00
C LYS A 118 2.86 -7.80 13.22
N LEU A 119 2.23 -7.27 14.26
CA LEU A 119 2.83 -6.76 15.48
C LEU A 119 2.41 -7.65 16.65
N PRO A 120 3.16 -8.72 16.99
CA PRO A 120 2.82 -9.56 18.12
C PRO A 120 3.03 -8.83 19.44
N PHE A 121 2.17 -9.05 20.44
CA PHE A 121 2.40 -8.48 21.78
C PHE A 121 3.43 -9.29 22.58
N ASN A 122 3.53 -10.60 22.32
CA ASN A 122 4.57 -11.45 22.90
C ASN A 122 5.92 -11.19 22.21
N LYS A 123 6.96 -10.90 23.01
CA LYS A 123 8.32 -10.62 22.53
C LYS A 123 9.00 -11.81 21.85
N ALA A 124 8.57 -13.04 22.15
CA ALA A 124 9.13 -14.26 21.56
C ALA A 124 8.68 -14.44 20.11
N ASP A 125 7.53 -13.86 19.73
CA ASP A 125 7.00 -13.96 18.39
C ASP A 125 7.64 -12.92 17.46
N ALA A 126 7.94 -13.37 16.24
CA ALA A 126 8.53 -12.53 15.20
C ALA A 126 7.50 -11.56 14.60
N MET A 127 7.94 -10.35 14.28
CA MET A 127 7.17 -9.44 13.45
C MET A 127 7.19 -9.92 11.99
N GLU A 128 6.09 -9.73 11.28
CA GLU A 128 5.99 -10.02 9.85
C GLU A 128 5.62 -8.74 9.09
N LYS A 129 6.04 -8.63 7.82
CA LYS A 129 5.72 -7.48 6.96
C LYS A 129 5.50 -7.88 5.52
N SER A 130 4.78 -7.04 4.79
CA SER A 130 4.79 -7.00 3.33
C SER A 130 4.84 -5.57 2.81
N VAL A 131 5.50 -5.40 1.66
CA VAL A 131 5.64 -4.14 0.92
C VAL A 131 4.82 -4.13 -0.38
N SER A 132 3.92 -5.08 -0.53
CA SER A 132 3.10 -5.31 -1.73
C SER A 132 1.65 -5.60 -1.35
N ALA A 133 1.17 -5.00 -0.26
CA ALA A 133 -0.20 -5.19 0.18
C ALA A 133 -1.17 -4.59 -0.83
N ILE A 134 -2.25 -5.32 -1.07
CA ILE A 134 -3.40 -4.92 -1.86
C ILE A 134 -4.54 -4.81 -0.85
N ASN A 135 -5.07 -3.62 -0.64
CA ASN A 135 -6.03 -3.37 0.43
C ASN A 135 -6.98 -2.22 0.10
N SER A 136 -8.09 -2.16 0.83
CA SER A 136 -9.22 -1.25 0.58
C SER A 136 -8.96 0.23 0.93
N ILE A 137 -7.73 0.62 1.29
CA ILE A 137 -7.35 2.04 1.39
C ILE A 137 -7.25 2.65 -0.01
N ASP A 138 -6.76 1.89 -1.00
CA ASP A 138 -6.89 2.29 -2.40
C ASP A 138 -8.33 1.99 -2.86
N PRO A 139 -9.11 3.00 -3.31
CA PRO A 139 -10.53 2.82 -3.65
C PRO A 139 -10.77 1.88 -4.84
N ARG A 140 -9.74 1.56 -5.63
CA ARG A 140 -9.82 0.58 -6.73
C ARG A 140 -9.83 -0.86 -6.21
N TYR A 141 -9.44 -1.07 -4.96
CA TYR A 141 -9.30 -2.38 -4.36
C TYR A 141 -10.38 -2.57 -3.29
N LYS A 142 -11.01 -3.75 -3.30
CA LYS A 142 -11.99 -4.17 -2.32
C LYS A 142 -11.54 -5.52 -1.77
N VAL A 143 -11.01 -5.51 -0.56
CA VAL A 143 -10.63 -6.72 0.17
C VAL A 143 -11.57 -6.84 1.35
N GLU A 144 -12.21 -8.01 1.47
CA GLU A 144 -13.15 -8.34 2.55
C GLU A 144 -12.49 -8.18 3.93
N ASP A 145 -13.27 -7.69 4.90
CA ASP A 145 -12.79 -7.44 6.25
C ASP A 145 -12.24 -8.72 6.91
N GLY A 146 -11.12 -8.54 7.61
CA GLY A 146 -10.38 -9.64 8.23
C GLY A 146 -9.47 -10.42 7.28
N LEU A 147 -9.34 -10.01 6.01
CA LEU A 147 -8.34 -10.56 5.09
C LEU A 147 -7.20 -9.56 4.85
N ILE A 148 -5.98 -10.08 4.72
CA ILE A 148 -4.88 -9.39 4.03
C ILE A 148 -4.70 -10.01 2.64
N CYS A 149 -4.50 -9.16 1.64
CA CYS A 149 -4.10 -9.57 0.31
C CYS A 149 -2.76 -8.93 -0.01
N TYR A 150 -1.82 -9.70 -0.56
CA TYR A 150 -0.52 -9.19 -0.92
C TYR A 150 0.12 -10.07 -1.98
N LYS A 151 1.13 -9.55 -2.64
CA LYS A 151 1.91 -10.32 -3.60
C LYS A 151 3.21 -10.84 -2.99
N SER A 152 3.64 -12.02 -3.42
CA SER A 152 5.06 -12.38 -3.44
C SER A 152 5.41 -12.96 -4.80
N ASN A 153 6.44 -12.43 -5.46
CA ASN A 153 6.79 -12.76 -6.86
C ASN A 153 5.60 -12.55 -7.81
N ASN A 154 5.20 -13.56 -8.59
CA ASN A 154 4.01 -13.51 -9.43
C ASN A 154 2.79 -14.19 -8.78
N THR A 155 2.82 -14.38 -7.47
CA THR A 155 1.75 -15.05 -6.73
C THR A 155 1.04 -14.05 -5.83
N ILE A 156 -0.28 -14.07 -5.88
CA ILE A 156 -1.16 -13.35 -4.96
C ILE A 156 -1.47 -14.28 -3.78
N TYR A 157 -1.29 -13.76 -2.58
CA TYR A 157 -1.60 -14.40 -1.32
C TYR A 157 -2.80 -13.71 -0.70
N VAL A 158 -3.75 -14.50 -0.21
CA VAL A 158 -4.84 -14.04 0.62
C VAL A 158 -4.77 -14.81 1.93
N GLU A 159 -4.75 -14.09 3.04
CA GLU A 159 -4.66 -14.67 4.37
C GLU A 159 -5.74 -14.09 5.27
N GLU A 160 -6.43 -14.96 6.01
CA GLU A 160 -7.36 -14.51 7.05
C GLU A 160 -6.60 -14.16 8.32
N MET A 161 -6.70 -12.89 8.73
CA MET A 161 -5.97 -12.33 9.88
C MET A 161 -6.29 -13.05 11.19
N MET A 162 -7.46 -13.68 11.31
CA MET A 162 -7.87 -14.37 12.53
C MET A 162 -7.27 -15.77 12.67
N THR A 163 -7.20 -16.52 11.58
CA THR A 163 -6.85 -17.94 11.60
C THR A 163 -5.46 -18.20 11.04
N GLY A 164 -4.91 -17.25 10.27
CA GLY A 164 -3.68 -17.41 9.51
C GLY A 164 -3.83 -18.31 8.29
N LYS A 165 -5.04 -18.81 8.01
CA LYS A 165 -5.33 -19.65 6.83
C LYS A 165 -5.08 -18.88 5.55
N LYS A 166 -4.49 -19.54 4.56
CA LYS A 166 -4.02 -18.89 3.33
C LYS A 166 -4.60 -19.53 2.09
N ALA A 167 -4.73 -18.73 1.04
CA ALA A 167 -4.89 -19.20 -0.33
C ALA A 167 -3.90 -18.45 -1.23
N THR A 168 -3.49 -19.10 -2.31
CA THR A 168 -2.55 -18.55 -3.28
C THR A 168 -3.09 -18.66 -4.68
N VAL A 169 -2.87 -17.63 -5.49
CA VAL A 169 -3.18 -17.62 -6.92
C VAL A 169 -1.94 -17.17 -7.67
N GLU A 170 -1.44 -18.02 -8.56
CA GLU A 170 -0.38 -17.64 -9.48
C GLU A 170 -0.95 -16.79 -10.62
N VAL A 171 -0.27 -15.69 -10.90
CA VAL A 171 -0.52 -14.85 -12.06
C VAL A 171 0.47 -15.29 -13.12
N GLU A 172 0.00 -15.67 -14.30
CA GLU A 172 0.89 -16.05 -15.40
C GLU A 172 1.43 -14.80 -16.09
N LYS A 173 0.55 -13.85 -16.39
CA LYS A 173 0.85 -12.55 -17.03
C LYS A 173 -0.18 -11.49 -16.61
N PRO A 174 0.20 -10.20 -16.61
CA PRO A 174 1.56 -9.66 -16.78
C PRO A 174 2.45 -10.00 -15.58
N LYS A 175 3.77 -9.80 -15.73
CA LYS A 175 4.68 -9.92 -14.59
C LYS A 175 4.36 -8.79 -13.61
N LEU A 176 3.98 -9.15 -12.40
CA LEU A 176 3.80 -8.19 -11.34
C LEU A 176 5.19 -7.66 -10.98
N GLU A 177 5.40 -6.35 -11.02
CA GLU A 177 6.61 -5.68 -10.53
C GLU A 177 6.28 -4.91 -9.25
N TYR A 178 7.07 -5.06 -8.19
CA TYR A 178 6.79 -4.44 -6.88
C TYR A 178 6.64 -2.91 -6.98
N ASN A 179 7.47 -2.27 -7.80
CA ASN A 179 7.49 -0.82 -7.95
C ASN A 179 6.40 -0.29 -8.90
N LYS A 180 5.67 -1.17 -9.60
CA LYS A 180 4.64 -0.79 -10.60
C LYS A 180 3.28 -1.42 -10.33
N MET A 181 3.04 -1.91 -9.12
CA MET A 181 1.75 -2.52 -8.74
C MET A 181 0.55 -1.62 -9.05
N TYR A 182 0.71 -0.31 -8.84
CA TYR A 182 -0.32 0.70 -9.15
C TYR A 182 -0.70 0.73 -10.64
N GLU A 183 0.28 0.58 -11.51
CA GLU A 183 0.14 0.62 -12.97
C GLU A 183 -0.41 -0.71 -13.51
N ILE A 184 0.03 -1.83 -12.92
CA ILE A 184 -0.30 -3.17 -13.37
C ILE A 184 -1.67 -3.62 -12.86
N ILE A 185 -2.09 -3.22 -11.65
CA ILE A 185 -3.35 -3.66 -11.08
C ILE A 185 -4.38 -2.54 -11.19
N ASP A 186 -5.35 -2.74 -12.07
CA ASP A 186 -6.43 -1.79 -12.32
C ASP A 186 -7.49 -1.80 -11.22
N SER A 187 -7.99 -2.99 -10.88
CA SER A 187 -8.98 -3.18 -9.82
C SER A 187 -8.88 -4.56 -9.20
N VAL A 188 -9.33 -4.69 -7.96
CA VAL A 188 -9.28 -5.93 -7.18
C VAL A 188 -10.54 -6.09 -6.36
N HIS A 189 -11.07 -7.30 -6.32
CA HIS A 189 -12.12 -7.73 -5.41
C HIS A 189 -11.76 -9.09 -4.82
N VAL A 190 -11.49 -9.12 -3.51
CA VAL A 190 -11.08 -10.33 -2.77
C VAL A 190 -12.08 -10.59 -1.67
N THR A 191 -12.49 -11.85 -1.59
CA THR A 191 -13.38 -12.41 -0.57
C THR A 191 -12.80 -13.72 -0.07
N ARG A 192 -13.35 -14.29 1.00
CA ARG A 192 -12.92 -15.58 1.57
C ARG A 192 -12.98 -16.75 0.59
N ASN A 193 -13.81 -16.65 -0.46
CA ASN A 193 -14.02 -17.72 -1.43
C ASN A 193 -13.62 -17.35 -2.87
N ARG A 194 -13.20 -16.11 -3.14
CA ARG A 194 -12.92 -15.66 -4.50
C ARG A 194 -11.91 -14.51 -4.56
N ILE A 195 -11.04 -14.57 -5.57
CA ILE A 195 -10.22 -13.46 -6.03
C ILE A 195 -10.66 -13.08 -7.44
N PHE A 196 -10.95 -11.80 -7.65
CA PHE A 196 -11.15 -11.19 -8.96
C PHE A 196 -10.21 -9.98 -9.09
N MET A 197 -9.42 -9.92 -10.16
CA MET A 197 -8.48 -8.84 -10.42
C MET A 197 -8.48 -8.48 -11.89
N ASN A 198 -8.45 -7.19 -12.21
CA ASN A 198 -8.17 -6.71 -13.55
C ASN A 198 -6.72 -6.24 -13.62
N LEU A 199 -5.93 -6.87 -14.48
CA LEU A 199 -4.52 -6.58 -14.68
C LEU A 199 -4.30 -5.84 -16.00
N LYS A 200 -3.44 -4.83 -16.03
CA LYS A 200 -3.07 -4.07 -17.22
C LYS A 200 -1.79 -4.63 -17.82
N ASP A 201 -1.84 -4.93 -19.11
CA ASP A 201 -0.66 -5.19 -19.94
C ASP A 201 -0.67 -4.23 -21.13
N GLY A 202 0.05 -3.12 -21.00
CA GLY A 202 -0.04 -2.00 -21.94
C GLY A 202 -1.44 -1.37 -21.96
N LYS A 203 -2.18 -1.57 -23.06
CA LYS A 203 -3.55 -1.07 -23.23
C LYS A 203 -4.62 -2.12 -22.91
N ASP A 204 -4.22 -3.38 -22.78
CA ASP A 204 -5.15 -4.48 -22.59
C ASP A 204 -5.43 -4.68 -21.10
N VAL A 205 -6.67 -5.07 -20.80
CA VAL A 205 -7.10 -5.47 -19.46
C VAL A 205 -7.32 -6.97 -19.46
N ILE A 206 -6.56 -7.68 -18.64
CA ILE A 206 -6.58 -9.12 -18.47
C ILE A 206 -7.32 -9.43 -17.17
N PRO A 207 -8.55 -9.97 -17.22
CA PRO A 207 -9.26 -10.39 -16.03
C PRO A 207 -8.67 -11.70 -15.49
N LEU A 208 -8.47 -11.75 -14.18
CA LEU A 208 -8.11 -12.93 -13.42
C LEU A 208 -9.22 -13.20 -12.39
N GLU A 209 -9.93 -14.32 -12.57
CA GLU A 209 -10.92 -14.78 -11.60
C GLU A 209 -10.58 -16.20 -11.15
N LYS A 210 -10.52 -16.41 -9.84
CA LYS A 210 -10.30 -17.72 -9.22
C LYS A 210 -11.16 -17.88 -7.98
N THR A 211 -11.81 -19.03 -7.87
CA THR A 211 -12.34 -19.50 -6.59
C THR A 211 -11.17 -19.90 -5.71
N ILE A 212 -11.20 -19.52 -4.44
CA ILE A 212 -10.16 -19.87 -3.46
C ILE A 212 -10.80 -20.54 -2.24
N SER A 213 -9.99 -21.33 -1.53
CA SER A 213 -10.33 -21.86 -0.22
C SER A 213 -9.16 -21.60 0.70
N LEU A 214 -9.40 -20.91 1.81
CA LEU A 214 -8.38 -20.62 2.82
C LEU A 214 -8.09 -21.91 3.60
N GLN A 215 -6.83 -22.36 3.55
CA GLN A 215 -6.36 -23.58 4.22
C GLN A 215 -5.39 -23.26 5.35
#